data_AF-A0A941N1U9-F1
#
_entry.id   AF-A0A941N1U9-F1
#
_cell.length_a   1.000
_cell.length_b   1.000
_cell.length_c   1.000
_cell.angle_alpha   90.00
_cell.angle_beta   90.00
_cell.angle_gamma   90.00
#
_symmetry.space_group_name_H-M   'P 1'
#
loop_
_entity.id
_entity.type
_entity.pdbx_description
1 polymer ?
#
loop_
_entity_poly.entity_id
_entity_poly.type
_entity_poly.pdbx_seq_one_letter_code
_entity_poly.pdbx_strand_id
1 'polypeptide(L)' 'MRTIVLSVLLAWGLVANVGCILPIYSSNPDIRARQLIITSENLRHVPEIWERTWFLDMPDFCTPFRTHGGVI' A
#
# COMPACT_ATOMS: atom_id res chain seq x y z
N MET A 1 10.64 22.76 -23.62
CA MET A 1 9.74 21.59 -23.55
C MET A 1 10.46 20.33 -23.08
N ARG A 2 11.43 19.79 -23.84
CA ARG A 2 12.15 18.54 -23.49
C ARG A 2 12.85 18.58 -22.12
N THR A 3 13.55 19.67 -21.82
CA THR A 3 14.26 19.86 -20.53
C THR A 3 13.30 19.93 -19.34
N ILE A 4 12.12 20.55 -19.51
CA ILE A 4 11.09 20.64 -18.47
C ILE A 4 10.53 19.24 -18.17
N VAL A 5 10.17 18.48 -19.21
CA VAL A 5 9.64 17.11 -19.06
C VAL A 5 10.65 16.20 -18.34
N LEU A 6 11.93 16.28 -18.73
CA LEU A 6 12.98 15.50 -18.07
C LEU A 6 13.20 15.92 -16.61
N SER A 7 13.15 17.23 -16.31
CA SER A 7 13.28 17.71 -14.94
C SER A 7 12.13 17.27 -14.02
N VAL A 8 10.91 17.23 -14.55
CA VAL A 8 9.72 16.77 -13.80
C VAL A 8 9.80 15.27 -13.54
N LEU A 9 10.18 14.46 -14.54
CA LEU A 9 10.38 13.03 -14.36
C LEU A 9 11.46 12.71 -13.33
N LEU A 10 12.59 13.45 -13.37
CA LEU A 10 13.65 13.30 -12.38
C LEU A 10 13.16 13.65 -10.97
N ALA A 11 12.47 14.78 -10.82
CA ALA A 11 11.91 15.20 -9.55
C ALA A 11 10.91 14.18 -8.98
N TRP A 12 10.05 13.60 -9.83
CA TRP A 12 9.09 12.58 -9.42
C TRP A 12 9.78 11.30 -8.93
N GLY A 13 10.83 10.86 -9.63
CA GLY A 13 11.63 9.70 -9.21
C GLY A 13 12.32 9.91 -7.86
N LEU A 14 12.77 11.13 -7.57
CA LEU A 14 13.38 11.46 -6.28
C LEU A 14 12.36 11.46 -5.13
N VAL A 15 11.15 11.97 -5.36
CA VAL A 15 10.06 11.98 -4.37
C VAL A 15 9.59 10.55 -4.03
N ALA A 16 9.60 9.62 -4.99
CA ALA A 16 9.26 8.23 -4.72
C ALA A 16 10.24 7.52 -3.77
N ASN A 17 11.46 8.05 -3.59
CA ASN A 17 12.53 7.45 -2.79
C ASN A 17 12.70 8.11 -1.40
N VAL A 18 11.72 8.89 -0.93
CA VAL A 18 11.80 9.60 0.37
C VAL A 18 12.14 8.66 1.54
N GLY A 19 11.76 7.38 1.46
CA GLY A 19 12.07 6.38 2.49
C GLY A 19 13.54 5.95 2.60
N CYS A 20 14.38 6.26 1.61
CA CYS A 20 15.82 6.01 1.67
C CYS A 20 16.60 7.16 2.31
N ILE A 21 16.03 8.37 2.27
CA ILE A 21 16.70 9.62 2.71
C ILE A 21 16.28 9.99 4.14
N LEU A 22 15.03 9.71 4.51
CA LEU A 22 14.50 9.95 5.84
C LEU A 22 14.32 8.63 6.60
N PRO A 23 14.75 8.54 7.88
CA PRO A 23 14.48 7.37 8.68
C PRO A 23 12.97 7.25 8.93
N ILE A 24 12.32 6.32 8.23
CA ILE A 24 10.89 6.01 8.40
C ILE A 24 10.60 5.35 9.75
N TYR A 25 11.55 4.58 10.26
CA TYR A 25 11.39 3.78 11.48
C TYR A 25 12.08 4.41 12.69
N SER A 26 11.58 4.07 13.88
CA SER A 26 12.17 4.51 15.14
C SER A 26 13.62 4.03 15.29
N SER A 27 14.46 4.85 15.93
CA SER A 27 15.82 4.46 16.31
C SER A 27 15.84 3.39 17.41
N ASN A 28 14.81 3.38 18.28
CA ASN A 28 14.66 2.37 19.32
C ASN A 28 14.31 0.99 18.71
N PRO A 29 15.12 -0.06 18.96
CA PRO A 29 14.93 -1.39 18.38
C PRO A 29 13.58 -2.04 18.74
N ASP A 30 13.08 -1.84 19.96
CA ASP A 30 11.83 -2.47 20.41
C ASP A 30 10.62 -1.92 19.64
N ILE A 31 10.62 -0.61 19.41
CA ILE A 31 9.58 0.08 18.64
C ILE A 31 9.73 -0.27 17.15
N ARG A 32 10.96 -0.29 16.63
CA ARG A 32 11.25 -0.61 15.22
C ARG A 32 10.82 -2.02 14.85
N ALA A 33 11.05 -3.00 15.72
CA ALA A 33 10.62 -4.38 15.46
C ALA A 33 9.10 -4.46 15.26
N ARG A 34 8.33 -3.82 16.14
CA ARG A 34 6.87 -3.75 16.01
C ARG A 34 6.43 -3.06 14.71
N GLN A 35 7.07 -1.95 14.35
CA GLN A 35 6.76 -1.22 13.11
C GLN A 35 7.04 -2.08 11.87
N LEU A 36 8.17 -2.78 11.82
CA LEU A 36 8.53 -3.65 10.70
C LEU A 36 7.58 -4.84 10.54
N ILE A 37 7.12 -5.44 11.65
CA ILE A 37 6.13 -6.52 11.63
C ILE A 37 4.83 -6.01 11.00
N ILE A 38 4.31 -4.87 11.47
CA ILE A 38 3.07 -4.29 10.94
C ILE A 38 3.21 -3.94 9.45
N THR A 39 4.34 -3.33 9.06
CA THR A 39 4.60 -3.03 7.65
C THR A 39 4.64 -4.32 6.82
N SER A 40 5.30 -5.37 7.30
CA SER A 40 5.36 -6.64 6.58
C SER A 40 3.98 -7.26 6.40
N GLU A 41 3.10 -7.16 7.40
CA GLU A 41 1.74 -7.67 7.33
C GLU A 41 0.92 -6.89 6.30
N ASN A 42 1.02 -5.56 6.32
CA ASN A 42 0.35 -4.71 5.33
C ASN A 42 0.83 -5.00 3.89
N LEU A 43 2.12 -5.28 3.69
CA LEU A 43 2.67 -5.60 2.37
C LEU A 43 2.16 -6.94 1.82
N ARG A 44 1.75 -7.88 2.69
CA ARG A 44 1.15 -9.16 2.25
C ARG A 44 -0.22 -8.97 1.58
N HIS A 45 -0.91 -7.88 1.88
CA HIS A 45 -2.19 -7.54 1.26
C HIS A 45 -2.05 -6.83 -0.09
N VAL A 46 -0.84 -6.42 -0.49
CA VAL A 46 -0.60 -5.71 -1.75
C VAL A 46 -1.08 -6.47 -3.00
N PRO A 47 -0.93 -7.80 -3.11
CA PRO A 47 -1.44 -8.53 -4.27
C PRO A 47 -2.96 -8.40 -4.44
N GLU A 48 -3.70 -8.37 -3.34
CA GLU A 48 -5.18 -8.36 -3.31
C GLU A 48 -5.76 -6.93 -3.31
N ILE A 49 -4.91 -5.89 -3.26
CA ILE A 49 -5.36 -4.49 -3.21
C ILE A 49 -6.16 -4.12 -4.46
N TRP A 50 -5.80 -4.67 -5.62
CA TRP A 50 -6.49 -4.36 -6.87
C TRP A 50 -7.94 -4.87 -6.85
N GLU A 51 -8.13 -6.13 -6.48
CA GLU A 51 -9.44 -6.77 -6.39
C GLU A 51 -10.30 -6.12 -5.31
N ARG A 52 -9.69 -5.75 -4.17
CA ARG A 52 -10.37 -5.01 -3.09
C ARG A 52 -10.77 -3.58 -3.47
N THR A 53 -9.91 -2.82 -4.17
CA THR A 53 -10.18 -1.41 -4.53
C THR A 53 -11.33 -1.29 -5.51
N TRP A 54 -11.43 -2.24 -6.42
CA TRP A 54 -12.49 -2.32 -7.42
C TRP A 54 -13.66 -3.20 -6.98
N PHE A 55 -13.67 -3.63 -5.71
CA PHE A 55 -14.73 -4.45 -5.10
C PHE A 55 -15.05 -5.75 -5.87
N LEU A 56 -14.07 -6.34 -6.57
CA LEU A 56 -14.27 -7.62 -7.29
C LEU A 56 -14.44 -8.81 -6.34
N ASP A 57 -13.88 -8.73 -5.13
CA ASP A 57 -14.03 -9.76 -4.10
C ASP A 57 -15.33 -9.61 -3.29
N MET A 58 -16.14 -8.60 -3.62
CA MET A 58 -17.39 -8.30 -2.92
C MET A 58 -18.56 -9.05 -3.58
N PRO A 59 -19.46 -9.68 -2.81
CA PRO A 59 -20.58 -10.44 -3.37
C PRO A 59 -21.61 -9.52 -4.03
N ASP A 60 -22.33 -10.07 -5.00
CA ASP A 60 -23.46 -9.39 -5.67
C ASP A 60 -24.53 -8.93 -4.67
N PHE A 61 -24.74 -7.61 -4.55
CA PHE A 61 -25.80 -7.02 -3.71
C PHE A 61 -27.22 -7.25 -4.25
N CYS A 62 -27.37 -7.77 -5.46
CA CYS A 62 -28.66 -7.96 -6.13
C CYS A 62 -29.37 -9.26 -5.74
N THR A 63 -28.74 -10.13 -4.95
CA THR A 63 -29.36 -11.39 -4.50
C THR A 63 -29.22 -11.56 -2.98
N PRO A 64 -30.30 -11.88 -2.26
CA PRO A 64 -30.33 -11.86 -0.78
C PRO A 64 -29.44 -12.92 -0.10
N PHE A 65 -28.89 -13.89 -0.85
CA PHE A 65 -28.15 -15.03 -0.29
C PHE A 65 -26.77 -15.25 -0.94
N ARG A 66 -25.98 -14.19 -1.10
CA ARG A 66 -24.53 -14.28 -1.39
C ARG A 66 -23.78 -13.64 -0.24
N THR A 67 -23.73 -14.33 0.90
CA THR A 67 -22.97 -13.86 2.05
C THR A 67 -21.49 -13.77 1.65
N HIS A 68 -20.91 -12.58 1.75
CA HIS A 68 -19.46 -12.40 1.84
C HIS A 68 -19.00 -13.40 2.90
N GLY A 69 -17.93 -14.17 2.68
CA GLY A 69 -17.35 -15.05 3.70
C GLY A 69 -16.83 -14.32 4.95
N GLY A 70 -17.40 -13.17 5.32
CA GLY A 70 -17.31 -12.58 6.63
C GLY A 70 -17.96 -13.54 7.63
N VAL A 71 -17.14 -14.00 8.55
CA VAL A 71 -17.50 -14.87 9.68
C VAL A 71 -18.73 -14.31 10.39
N ILE A 72 -19.73 -15.17 10.59
CA ILE A 72 -20.88 -14.97 11.49
C ILE A 72 -20.47 -15.07 12.96
#